data_AF-A0A8C7YED3-F1
#
_entry.id   AF-A0A8C7YED3-F1
#
_cell.length_a   1.000
_cell.length_b   1.000
_cell.length_c   1.000
_cell.angle_alpha   90.00
_cell.angle_beta   90.00
_cell.angle_gamma   90.00
#
_symmetry.space_group_name_H-M   'P 1'
#
loop_
_entity.id
_entity.type
_entity.pdbx_description
1 polymer ?
#
loop_
_entity_poly.entity_id
_entity_poly.type
_entity_poly.pdbx_seq_one_letter_code
_entity_poly.pdbx_strand_id
1 'polypeptide(L)'
;MPQTPPFVGQLNSADYNKNLFQTSEEGYAGLCYHDNKLVSGSLEALIQHLVPTLDYYPDRTFIFTFLLSSRLFIDPHELMSKVCHLCMEQQRLSDPQADKLRLRKKTPKILQLLTEWTETFPYDFRDERMMQSLKELLHRLVSGDEVSPQLCRTRPPLVLIQLSCRTRPPLS
;
A
#
# COMPACT_ATOMS: atom_id res chain seq x y z
N MET A 1 13.95 -2.28 68.60
CA MET A 1 13.71 -2.18 67.15
C MET A 1 14.87 -2.89 66.45
N PRO A 2 14.68 -3.96 65.66
CA PRO A 2 15.78 -4.64 64.97
C PRO A 2 16.17 -3.87 63.70
N GLN A 3 17.48 -3.77 63.45
CA GLN A 3 18.06 -3.25 62.21
C GLN A 3 17.88 -4.25 61.06
N THR A 4 17.50 -3.76 59.88
CA THR A 4 17.46 -4.51 58.63
C THR A 4 18.87 -4.65 58.02
N PRO A 5 19.28 -5.85 57.55
CA PRO A 5 20.55 -6.04 56.86
C PRO A 5 20.52 -5.47 55.42
N PRO A 6 21.69 -5.18 54.82
CA PRO A 6 21.76 -4.64 53.45
C PRO A 6 21.39 -5.70 52.41
N PHE A 7 20.60 -5.27 51.42
CA PHE A 7 20.16 -6.07 50.29
C PHE A 7 21.35 -6.28 49.32
N VAL A 8 21.93 -7.48 49.33
CA VAL A 8 22.94 -7.93 48.37
C VAL A 8 22.24 -8.28 47.05
N GLY A 9 22.74 -7.71 45.95
CA GLY A 9 22.18 -7.89 44.61
C GLY A 9 22.25 -9.33 44.11
N GLN A 10 21.09 -9.84 43.68
CA GLN A 10 20.95 -10.96 42.76
C GLN A 10 19.75 -10.68 41.86
N LEU A 11 19.96 -9.92 40.78
CA LEU A 11 19.08 -10.01 39.62
C LEU A 11 19.69 -11.05 38.69
N ASN A 12 19.33 -12.31 38.94
CA ASN A 12 19.28 -13.32 37.90
C ASN A 12 18.19 -12.87 36.92
N SER A 13 18.58 -12.12 35.88
CA SER A 13 17.71 -11.93 34.71
C SER A 13 17.65 -13.25 33.98
N ALA A 14 16.67 -14.05 34.40
CA ALA A 14 16.14 -15.18 33.70
C ALA A 14 15.96 -14.83 32.22
N ASP A 15 16.58 -15.67 31.38
CA ASP A 15 16.12 -16.10 30.08
C ASP A 15 14.95 -15.26 29.51
N TYR A 16 15.30 -14.11 28.92
CA TYR A 16 14.44 -13.55 27.88
C TYR A 16 14.45 -14.53 26.73
N ASN A 17 13.46 -15.40 26.80
CA ASN A 17 13.07 -16.44 25.86
C ASN A 17 13.08 -15.84 24.44
N LYS A 18 14.17 -16.09 23.72
CA LYS A 18 14.28 -15.84 22.29
C LYS A 18 13.45 -16.92 21.60
N ASN A 19 12.12 -16.82 21.73
CA ASN A 19 11.21 -17.55 20.87
C ASN A 19 11.40 -17.01 19.45
N LEU A 20 12.35 -17.62 18.75
CA LEU A 20 12.07 -18.46 17.60
C LEU A 20 10.70 -18.18 16.94
N PHE A 21 10.53 -16.99 16.38
CA PHE A 21 9.61 -16.83 15.25
C PHE A 21 10.37 -17.22 13.99
N GLN A 22 10.66 -18.51 13.90
CA GLN A 22 10.87 -19.15 12.62
C GLN A 22 9.52 -19.69 12.19
N THR A 23 8.75 -18.82 11.53
CA THR A 23 7.66 -19.28 10.67
C THR A 23 8.07 -18.91 9.26
N SER A 24 8.51 -19.94 8.56
CA SER A 24 8.63 -20.02 7.11
C SER A 24 7.52 -19.24 6.41
N GLU A 25 7.91 -18.32 5.54
CA GLU A 25 7.59 -18.30 4.10
C GLU A 25 8.19 -17.01 3.52
N GLU A 26 8.71 -17.09 2.29
CA GLU A 26 9.47 -16.04 1.59
C GLU A 26 8.61 -14.81 1.17
N GLY A 27 7.60 -14.45 1.97
CA GLY A 27 6.71 -13.31 1.74
C GLY A 27 6.94 -12.20 2.77
N TYR A 28 7.57 -11.12 2.34
CA TYR A 28 7.63 -9.82 3.04
C TYR A 28 8.32 -9.81 4.42
N ALA A 29 9.65 -9.82 4.39
CA ALA A 29 10.50 -9.61 5.57
C ALA A 29 10.15 -8.29 6.28
N GLY A 30 9.37 -8.37 7.37
CA GLY A 30 9.12 -7.23 8.26
C GLY A 30 7.69 -6.99 8.72
N LEU A 31 6.72 -7.88 8.46
CA LEU A 31 5.37 -7.80 9.04
C LEU A 31 5.25 -8.66 10.31
N CYS A 32 4.56 -8.14 11.32
CA CYS A 32 4.30 -8.79 12.61
C CYS A 32 2.80 -9.03 12.78
N TYR A 33 2.42 -10.29 13.00
CA TYR A 33 1.03 -10.72 13.17
C TYR A 33 0.78 -11.23 14.59
N HIS A 34 -0.39 -10.92 15.12
CA HIS A 34 -0.91 -11.48 16.37
C HIS A 34 -2.35 -11.93 16.14
N ASP A 35 -2.69 -13.17 16.50
CA ASP A 35 -4.01 -13.76 16.26
C ASP A 35 -4.51 -13.56 14.82
N ASN A 36 -3.64 -13.83 13.83
CA ASN A 36 -3.90 -13.61 12.40
C ASN A 36 -4.21 -12.16 11.98
N LYS A 37 -4.04 -11.18 12.88
CA LYS A 37 -4.20 -9.76 12.59
C LYS A 37 -2.84 -9.09 12.45
N LEU A 38 -2.68 -8.27 11.41
CA LEU A 38 -1.49 -7.43 11.26
C LEU A 38 -1.45 -6.41 12.39
N VAL A 39 -0.37 -6.42 13.19
CA VAL A 39 -0.18 -5.52 14.33
C VAL A 39 0.81 -4.42 13.98
N SER A 40 1.93 -4.79 13.37
CA SER A 40 3.00 -3.84 13.05
C SER A 40 3.85 -4.34 11.90
N GLY A 41 4.70 -3.47 11.38
CA GLY A 41 5.73 -3.86 10.43
C GLY A 41 6.64 -2.69 10.09
N SER A 42 7.68 -2.96 9.30
CA SER A 42 8.47 -1.88 8.70
C SER A 42 7.60 -1.06 7.75
N LEU A 43 7.92 0.23 7.58
CA LEU A 43 7.17 1.10 6.66
C LEU A 43 7.10 0.47 5.26
N GLU A 44 8.20 -0.05 4.74
CA GLU A 44 8.24 -0.64 3.41
C GLU A 44 7.38 -1.90 3.29
N ALA A 45 7.36 -2.76 4.31
CA ALA A 45 6.51 -3.94 4.32
C ALA A 45 5.01 -3.56 4.39
N LEU A 46 4.68 -2.51 5.14
CA LEU A 46 3.31 -1.99 5.20
C LEU A 46 2.88 -1.34 3.87
N ILE A 47 3.77 -0.61 3.20
CA ILE A 47 3.52 -0.06 1.85
C ILE A 47 3.30 -1.20 0.86
N GLN A 48 4.08 -2.27 0.94
CA GLN A 48 3.89 -3.45 0.11
C GLN A 48 2.56 -4.14 0.38
N HIS A 49 2.14 -4.24 1.64
CA HIS A 49 0.85 -4.79 2.05
C HIS A 49 -0.35 -3.93 1.62
N LEU A 50 -0.13 -2.63 1.34
CA LEU A 50 -1.16 -1.75 0.77
C LEU A 50 -1.45 -2.09 -0.70
N VAL A 51 -0.48 -2.60 -1.46
CA VAL A 51 -0.64 -2.84 -2.90
C VAL A 51 -1.36 -4.19 -3.15
N PRO A 52 -2.54 -4.21 -3.79
CA PRO A 52 -3.25 -5.46 -4.07
C PRO A 52 -2.43 -6.43 -4.94
N THR A 53 -2.62 -7.72 -4.73
CA THR A 53 -2.07 -8.80 -5.58
C THR A 53 -3.19 -9.57 -6.29
N LEU A 54 -2.88 -10.65 -7.01
CA LEU A 54 -3.90 -11.43 -7.70
C LEU A 54 -4.87 -12.12 -6.74
N ASP A 55 -4.36 -12.55 -5.61
CA ASP A 55 -4.98 -13.36 -4.57
C ASP A 55 -5.35 -12.56 -3.32
N TYR A 56 -4.78 -11.37 -3.14
CA TYR A 56 -5.01 -10.54 -1.96
C TYR A 56 -5.53 -9.13 -2.32
N TYR A 57 -6.40 -8.60 -1.48
CA TYR A 57 -6.82 -7.21 -1.45
C TYR A 57 -6.85 -6.75 0.02
N PRO A 58 -6.21 -5.62 0.37
CA PRO A 58 -6.20 -5.14 1.74
C PRO A 58 -7.60 -4.81 2.23
N ASP A 59 -7.87 -5.14 3.50
CA ASP A 59 -9.16 -4.81 4.09
C ASP A 59 -9.31 -3.28 4.24
N ARG A 60 -10.56 -2.81 4.21
CA ARG A 60 -10.86 -1.37 4.27
C ARG A 60 -10.34 -0.71 5.54
N THR A 61 -10.29 -1.43 6.66
CA THR A 61 -9.80 -0.90 7.94
C THR A 61 -8.30 -0.66 7.87
N PHE A 62 -7.55 -1.60 7.29
CA PHE A 62 -6.12 -1.42 7.01
C PHE A 62 -5.88 -0.25 6.06
N ILE A 63 -6.57 -0.21 4.90
CA ILE A 63 -6.41 0.88 3.91
C ILE A 63 -6.60 2.24 4.60
N PHE A 64 -7.73 2.43 5.29
CA PHE A 64 -8.05 3.67 5.98
C PHE A 64 -6.99 4.03 7.02
N THR A 65 -6.68 3.09 7.91
CA THR A 65 -5.78 3.32 9.05
C THR A 65 -4.35 3.58 8.59
N PHE A 66 -3.87 2.81 7.62
CA PHE A 66 -2.53 2.97 7.05
C PHE A 66 -2.41 4.30 6.34
N LEU A 67 -3.31 4.64 5.41
CA LEU A 67 -3.28 5.92 4.70
C LEU A 67 -3.43 7.12 5.66
N LEU A 68 -4.21 6.99 6.73
CA LEU A 68 -4.32 8.03 7.75
C LEU A 68 -2.98 8.25 8.47
N SER A 69 -2.41 7.17 8.98
CA SER A 69 -1.22 7.17 9.85
C SER A 69 0.10 7.34 9.10
N SER A 70 0.17 6.94 7.82
CA SER A 70 1.40 6.97 7.02
C SER A 70 1.96 8.38 6.85
N ARG A 71 1.11 9.42 6.90
CA ARG A 71 1.51 10.84 6.83
C ARG A 71 2.48 11.26 7.93
N LEU A 72 2.57 10.50 9.01
CA LEU A 72 3.55 10.73 10.08
C LEU A 72 4.97 10.28 9.69
N PHE A 73 5.10 9.43 8.68
CA PHE A 73 6.34 8.76 8.30
C PHE A 73 6.76 9.01 6.85
N ILE A 74 5.80 9.28 5.95
CA ILE A 74 6.04 9.47 4.53
C ILE A 74 5.01 10.44 3.94
N ASP A 75 5.47 11.32 3.07
CA ASP A 75 4.58 12.24 2.36
C ASP A 75 3.67 11.48 1.37
N PRO A 76 2.39 11.89 1.20
CA PRO A 76 1.46 11.19 0.31
C PRO A 76 1.96 11.01 -1.13
N HIS A 77 2.64 12.02 -1.68
CA HIS A 77 3.20 11.96 -3.03
C HIS A 77 4.33 10.93 -3.15
N GLU A 78 5.16 10.80 -2.11
CA GLU A 78 6.24 9.80 -2.07
C GLU A 78 5.66 8.40 -1.89
N LEU A 79 4.62 8.25 -1.04
CA LEU A 79 3.88 7.01 -0.88
C LEU A 79 3.26 6.55 -2.21
N MET A 80 2.61 7.46 -2.95
CA MET A 80 2.06 7.15 -4.27
C MET A 80 3.15 6.70 -5.24
N SER A 81 4.30 7.38 -5.26
CA SER A 81 5.45 6.96 -6.08
C SER A 81 5.86 5.52 -5.74
N LYS A 82 6.00 5.16 -4.46
CA LYS A 82 6.33 3.78 -4.06
C LYS A 82 5.25 2.77 -4.47
N VAL A 83 3.97 3.12 -4.33
CA VAL A 83 2.84 2.28 -4.80
C VAL A 83 2.93 2.07 -6.31
N CYS A 84 3.21 3.11 -7.10
CA CYS A 84 3.41 3.01 -8.54
C CYS A 84 4.55 2.04 -8.89
N HIS A 85 5.70 2.18 -8.22
CA HIS A 85 6.85 1.30 -8.42
C HIS A 85 6.50 -0.15 -8.07
N LEU A 86 5.84 -0.42 -6.94
CA LEU A 86 5.47 -1.78 -6.54
C LEU A 86 4.45 -2.43 -7.48
N CYS A 87 3.53 -1.65 -8.05
CA CYS A 87 2.64 -2.14 -9.10
C CYS A 87 3.42 -2.62 -10.34
N MET A 88 4.62 -2.08 -10.58
CA MET A 88 5.49 -2.40 -11.72
C MET A 88 6.61 -3.38 -11.38
N GLU A 89 7.14 -3.41 -10.15
CA GLU A 89 8.28 -4.25 -9.74
C GLU A 89 7.87 -5.72 -9.60
N GLN A 90 6.65 -5.99 -9.15
CA GLN A 90 6.08 -7.36 -9.13
C GLN A 90 6.01 -8.03 -10.52
N GLN A 91 6.37 -7.29 -11.57
CA GLN A 91 6.47 -7.71 -12.95
C GLN A 91 7.86 -8.29 -13.31
N ARG A 92 8.97 -7.78 -12.75
CA ARG A 92 10.32 -8.06 -13.28
C ARG A 92 10.86 -9.50 -13.10
N LEU A 93 10.08 -10.38 -12.47
CA LEU A 93 10.46 -11.78 -12.22
C LEU A 93 9.86 -12.75 -13.26
N SER A 94 9.17 -12.27 -14.29
CA SER A 94 8.45 -13.12 -15.26
C SER A 94 8.62 -12.67 -16.71
N ASP A 95 8.17 -13.53 -17.64
CA ASP A 95 8.17 -13.25 -19.07
C ASP A 95 7.37 -11.97 -19.40
N PRO A 96 7.84 -11.08 -20.29
CA PRO A 96 7.16 -9.82 -20.63
C PRO A 96 5.69 -9.95 -21.06
N GLN A 97 5.27 -11.11 -21.60
CA GLN A 97 3.87 -11.39 -21.92
C GLN A 97 3.05 -11.80 -20.69
N ALA A 98 3.62 -12.62 -19.82
CA ALA A 98 2.98 -13.02 -18.56
C ALA A 98 2.75 -11.81 -17.65
N ASP A 99 3.69 -10.88 -17.67
CA ASP A 99 3.67 -9.61 -16.99
C ASP A 99 2.49 -8.71 -17.38
N LYS A 100 2.28 -8.50 -18.68
CA LYS A 100 1.13 -7.75 -19.18
C LYS A 100 -0.18 -8.42 -18.75
N LEU A 101 -0.27 -9.75 -18.79
CA LEU A 101 -1.47 -10.47 -18.36
C LEU A 101 -1.73 -10.32 -16.86
N ARG A 102 -0.70 -10.39 -16.02
CA ARG A 102 -0.84 -10.20 -14.57
C ARG A 102 -1.22 -8.78 -14.22
N LEU A 103 -0.62 -7.79 -14.88
CA LEU A 103 -1.00 -6.39 -14.71
C LEU A 103 -2.48 -6.19 -15.00
N ARG A 104 -2.98 -6.69 -16.14
CA ARG A 104 -4.40 -6.61 -16.50
C ARG A 104 -5.34 -7.22 -15.46
N LYS A 105 -4.94 -8.34 -14.84
CA LYS A 105 -5.73 -8.98 -13.78
C LYS A 105 -5.73 -8.17 -12.48
N LYS A 106 -4.67 -7.40 -12.21
CA LYS A 106 -4.55 -6.54 -11.02
C LYS A 106 -5.16 -5.16 -11.22
N THR A 107 -5.21 -4.65 -12.45
CA THR A 107 -5.77 -3.33 -12.80
C THR A 107 -7.07 -2.98 -12.08
N PRO A 108 -8.14 -3.82 -12.06
CA PRO A 108 -9.37 -3.46 -11.36
C PRO A 108 -9.17 -3.25 -9.86
N LYS A 109 -8.32 -4.05 -9.21
CA LYS A 109 -7.99 -3.89 -7.78
C LYS A 109 -7.17 -2.63 -7.52
N ILE A 110 -6.21 -2.32 -8.38
CA ILE A 110 -5.43 -1.07 -8.25
C ILE A 110 -6.35 0.15 -8.43
N LEU A 111 -7.21 0.14 -9.45
CA LEU A 111 -8.18 1.22 -9.67
C LEU A 111 -9.14 1.37 -8.49
N GLN A 112 -9.54 0.26 -7.88
CA GLN A 112 -10.37 0.26 -6.68
C GLN A 112 -9.63 0.94 -5.51
N LEU A 113 -8.38 0.55 -5.22
CA LEU A 113 -7.57 1.18 -4.17
C LEU A 113 -7.43 2.69 -4.40
N LEU A 114 -7.11 3.09 -5.64
CA LEU A 114 -6.97 4.51 -5.98
C LEU A 114 -8.28 5.29 -5.78
N THR A 115 -9.41 4.66 -6.13
CA THR A 115 -10.73 5.26 -5.90
C THR A 115 -10.97 5.45 -4.40
N GLU A 116 -10.77 4.40 -3.60
CA GLU A 116 -10.93 4.45 -2.14
C GLU A 116 -10.01 5.52 -1.51
N TRP A 117 -8.77 5.66 -1.96
CA TRP A 117 -7.87 6.70 -1.49
C TRP A 117 -8.39 8.11 -1.87
N THR A 118 -8.79 8.33 -3.12
CA THR A 118 -9.32 9.64 -3.56
C THR A 118 -10.61 10.06 -2.85
N GLU A 119 -11.47 9.09 -2.50
CA GLU A 119 -12.72 9.35 -1.78
C GLU A 119 -12.46 9.60 -0.29
N THR A 120 -11.56 8.82 0.32
CA THR A 120 -11.28 8.90 1.76
C THR A 120 -10.43 10.12 2.10
N PHE A 121 -9.42 10.43 1.29
CA PHE A 121 -8.46 11.50 1.54
C PHE A 121 -8.28 12.41 0.32
N PRO A 122 -9.33 13.17 -0.07
CA PRO A 122 -9.31 14.01 -1.27
C PRO A 122 -8.28 15.15 -1.25
N TYR A 123 -7.72 15.44 -0.08
CA TYR A 123 -6.73 16.50 0.12
C TYR A 123 -5.32 16.10 -0.34
N ASP A 124 -4.96 14.82 -0.29
CA ASP A 124 -3.64 14.35 -0.73
C ASP A 124 -3.40 14.67 -2.21
N PHE A 125 -4.46 14.66 -3.01
CA PHE A 125 -4.45 14.87 -4.46
C PHE A 125 -4.48 16.34 -4.88
N ARG A 126 -4.27 17.28 -3.94
CA ARG A 126 -4.05 18.70 -4.28
C ARG A 126 -2.62 18.97 -4.75
N ASP A 127 -1.66 18.13 -4.34
CA ASP A 127 -0.27 18.23 -4.74
C ASP A 127 -0.11 17.82 -6.22
N GLU A 128 0.62 18.63 -6.99
CA GLU A 128 0.85 18.37 -8.41
C GLU A 128 1.68 17.10 -8.66
N ARG A 129 2.63 16.78 -7.78
CA ARG A 129 3.46 15.57 -7.86
C ARG A 129 2.60 14.34 -7.62
N MET A 130 1.72 14.39 -6.62
CA MET A 130 0.74 13.32 -6.35
C MET A 130 -0.15 13.07 -7.58
N MET A 131 -0.66 14.16 -8.16
CA MET A 131 -1.51 14.12 -9.34
C MET A 131 -0.77 13.57 -10.57
N GLN A 132 0.50 13.95 -10.74
CA GLN A 132 1.35 13.47 -11.83
C GLN A 132 1.61 11.96 -11.69
N SER A 133 2.00 11.48 -10.51
CA SER A 133 2.22 10.05 -10.26
C SER A 133 0.95 9.23 -10.49
N LEU A 134 -0.20 9.74 -10.08
CA LEU A 134 -1.50 9.11 -10.34
C LEU A 134 -1.80 9.01 -11.84
N LYS A 135 -1.61 10.09 -12.59
CA LYS A 135 -1.83 10.11 -14.05
C LYS A 135 -0.92 9.11 -14.76
N GLU A 136 0.36 9.06 -14.37
CA GLU A 136 1.31 8.10 -14.95
C GLU A 136 0.92 6.65 -14.67
N LEU A 137 0.49 6.34 -13.44
CA LEU A 137 0.00 5.01 -13.10
C LEU A 137 -1.25 4.65 -13.91
N LEU A 138 -2.24 5.54 -13.96
CA LEU A 138 -3.49 5.31 -14.70
C LEU A 138 -3.22 5.15 -16.20
N HIS A 139 -2.36 5.98 -16.78
CA HIS A 139 -1.96 5.86 -18.17
C HIS A 139 -1.33 4.50 -18.44
N ARG A 140 -0.41 4.02 -17.59
CA ARG A 140 0.20 2.68 -17.76
C ARG A 140 -0.80 1.53 -17.63
N LEU A 141 -1.74 1.64 -16.70
CA LEU A 141 -2.82 0.65 -16.52
C LEU A 141 -3.74 0.57 -17.74
N VAL A 142 -3.95 1.69 -18.45
CA VAL A 142 -4.76 1.78 -19.66
C VAL A 142 -3.96 1.42 -20.91
N SER A 143 -2.72 1.90 -21.07
CA SER A 143 -1.85 1.64 -22.23
C SER A 143 -1.30 0.22 -22.30
N GLY A 144 -1.45 -0.59 -21.26
CA GLY A 144 -1.26 -2.05 -21.37
C GLY A 144 -2.26 -2.73 -22.30
N ASP A 145 -3.32 -2.01 -22.70
CA ASP A 145 -4.35 -2.38 -23.64
C ASP A 145 -3.98 -1.84 -25.04
N GLU A 146 -3.37 -2.67 -25.88
CA GLU A 146 -3.57 -2.53 -27.33
C GLU A 146 -5.07 -2.85 -27.57
N VAL A 147 -5.89 -1.82 -27.43
CA VAL A 147 -7.28 -1.67 -27.88
C VAL A 147 -8.19 -2.89 -27.63
N SER A 148 -8.93 -2.86 -26.53
CA SER A 148 -10.31 -3.33 -26.54
C SER A 148 -11.25 -2.18 -26.22
N PRO A 149 -12.05 -1.67 -27.18
CA PRO A 149 -12.98 -0.54 -26.99
C PRO A 149 -14.16 -0.85 -26.03
N GLN A 150 -14.04 -1.89 -25.21
CA GLN A 150 -15.05 -2.32 -24.26
C GLN A 150 -14.88 -1.69 -22.87
N LEU A 151 -13.68 -1.25 -22.48
CA LEU A 151 -13.52 -0.52 -21.21
C LEU A 151 -14.05 0.92 -21.30
N CYS A 152 -14.14 1.48 -22.53
CA CYS A 152 -14.88 2.72 -22.80
C CYS A 152 -16.41 2.56 -22.71
N ARG A 153 -16.94 1.34 -22.57
CA ARG A 153 -18.39 1.05 -22.43
C ARG A 153 -18.85 0.84 -20.99
N THR A 154 -17.95 0.46 -20.09
CA THR A 154 -18.20 0.57 -18.64
C THR A 154 -17.81 1.98 -18.22
N ARG A 155 -18.76 2.71 -17.63
CA ARG A 155 -18.61 4.09 -17.13
C ARG A 155 -17.16 4.36 -16.68
N PRO A 156 -16.51 5.46 -17.14
CA PRO A 156 -15.15 5.75 -16.71
C PRO A 156 -15.10 5.64 -15.18
N PRO A 157 -14.16 4.85 -14.61
CA PRO A 157 -14.10 4.66 -13.17
C PRO A 157 -14.12 6.03 -12.53
N LEU A 158 -14.96 6.22 -11.50
CA LEU A 158 -15.28 7.54 -10.94
C LEU A 158 -14.03 8.37 -10.66
N VAL A 159 -12.89 7.74 -10.38
CA VAL A 159 -11.56 8.35 -10.31
C VAL A 159 -11.20 9.16 -11.56
N LEU A 160 -11.36 8.66 -12.78
CA LEU A 160 -11.08 9.40 -14.02
C LEU A 160 -12.07 10.55 -14.25
N ILE A 161 -13.34 10.38 -13.89
CA ILE A 161 -14.35 11.45 -13.98
C ILE A 161 -14.05 12.55 -12.96
N GLN A 162 -13.77 12.19 -11.71
CA GLN A 162 -13.38 13.11 -10.63
C GLN A 162 -12.10 13.86 -10.98
N LEU A 163 -11.12 13.18 -11.59
CA LEU A 163 -9.88 13.79 -12.07
C LEU A 163 -10.13 14.77 -13.23
N SER A 164 -10.94 14.40 -14.23
CA SER A 164 -11.31 15.30 -15.33
C SER A 164 -12.14 16.51 -14.88
N CYS A 165 -12.93 16.39 -13.81
CA CYS A 165 -13.67 17.51 -13.22
C CYS A 165 -12.76 18.44 -12.39
N ARG A 166 -11.71 17.91 -11.74
CA ARG A 166 -10.76 18.71 -10.93
C ARG A 166 -9.71 19.46 -11.75
N THR A 167 -9.38 19.02 -12.97
CA THR A 167 -8.38 19.67 -13.82
C THR A 167 -8.96 20.75 -14.74
N ARG A 168 -10.25 21.07 -14.64
CA ARG A 168 -10.86 22.12 -15.47
C ARG A 168 -10.60 23.47 -14.79
N PRO A 169 -9.82 24.38 -15.39
CA PRO A 169 -9.61 25.71 -14.82
C PRO A 169 -10.97 26.44 -14.73
N PRO A 170 -11.19 27.28 -13.70
CA PRO A 170 -12.40 28.09 -13.63
C PRO A 170 -12.44 28.98 -14.88
N LEU A 171 -13.55 28.91 -15.61
CA LEU A 171 -13.83 29.82 -16.72
C LEU A 171 -13.79 31.25 -16.15
N SER A 172 -12.75 32.01 -16.52
CA SER A 172 -12.68 33.46 -16.32
C SER A 172 -13.43 34.17 -17.43
#